data_AF-R4XH46-F1
#
_entry.id   AF-R4XH46-F1
#
_cell.length_a   1.000
_cell.length_b   1.000
_cell.length_c   1.000
_cell.angle_alpha   90.00
_cell.angle_beta   90.00
_cell.angle_gamma   90.00
#
_symmetry.space_group_name_H-M   'P 1'
#
loop_
_entity.id
_entity.type
_entity.pdbx_description
1 polymer ?
#
loop_
_entity_poly.entity_id
_entity_poly.type
_entity_poly.pdbx_seq_one_letter_code
_entity_poly.pdbx_strand_id
1 'polypeptide(L)'
;MVNSLLIARSFSTVSCGLLLGSTAWAGLAVMPSLIAAQTTSHAKLSVFNGLIEKAGIILPPVFLGTVASLGYLSYSTVGETRTSYAVAAASLVLALGLQVVIVPKNKEMQRQLQTGEASKEDGTEGSRLIGEILYWNWGRVILSAVAFGAVLYAAENNHSLESVGAAFEQTSKPMLAARNLEYGLE
;
A
#
# COMPACT_ATOMS: atom_id res chain seq x y z
N MET A 1 -3.10 -8.31 24.17
CA MET A 1 -2.54 -8.80 22.89
C MET A 1 -3.56 -8.79 21.74
N VAL A 2 -4.83 -9.14 21.96
CA VAL A 2 -5.86 -9.17 20.89
C VAL A 2 -6.09 -7.79 20.24
N ASN A 3 -6.17 -6.71 21.05
CA ASN A 3 -6.40 -5.36 20.51
C ASN A 3 -5.27 -4.85 19.62
N SER A 4 -4.00 -5.14 19.94
CA SER A 4 -2.86 -4.66 19.12
C SER A 4 -2.80 -5.36 17.76
N LEU A 5 -3.22 -6.62 17.70
CA LEU A 5 -3.23 -7.41 16.46
C LEU A 5 -4.36 -6.95 15.53
N LEU A 6 -5.54 -6.68 16.08
CA LEU A 6 -6.67 -6.12 15.32
C LEU A 6 -6.36 -4.72 14.78
N ILE A 7 -5.75 -3.84 15.60
CA ILE A 7 -5.32 -2.50 15.15
C ILE A 7 -4.29 -2.61 14.03
N ALA A 8 -3.28 -3.47 14.17
CA ALA A 8 -2.26 -3.66 13.14
C ALA A 8 -2.86 -4.20 11.83
N ARG A 9 -3.79 -5.16 11.90
CA ARG A 9 -4.51 -5.67 10.72
C ARG A 9 -5.29 -4.56 10.02
N SER A 10 -6.14 -3.84 10.75
CA SER A 10 -6.94 -2.75 10.15
C SER A 10 -6.07 -1.65 9.56
N PHE A 11 -5.04 -1.23 10.30
CA PHE A 11 -4.11 -0.19 9.85
C PHE A 11 -3.36 -0.62 8.59
N SER A 12 -2.80 -1.83 8.55
CA SER A 12 -2.05 -2.32 7.39
C SER A 12 -2.94 -2.51 6.16
N THR A 13 -4.16 -3.03 6.31
CA THR A 13 -5.12 -3.18 5.20
C THR A 13 -5.53 -1.84 4.61
N VAL A 14 -5.96 -0.90 5.46
CA VAL A 14 -6.36 0.46 5.02
C VAL A 14 -5.17 1.18 4.38
N SER A 15 -3.99 1.10 4.98
CA SER A 15 -2.82 1.80 4.46
C SER A 15 -2.33 1.19 3.14
N CYS A 16 -2.34 -0.15 2.98
CA CYS A 16 -2.04 -0.79 1.70
C CYS A 16 -3.06 -0.39 0.62
N GLY A 17 -4.35 -0.33 0.98
CA GLY A 17 -5.41 0.13 0.09
C GLY A 17 -5.21 1.59 -0.35
N LEU A 18 -4.86 2.48 0.57
CA LEU A 18 -4.54 3.88 0.27
C LEU A 18 -3.30 4.03 -0.62
N LEU A 19 -2.24 3.25 -0.35
CA LEU A 19 -1.01 3.26 -1.15
C LEU A 19 -1.28 2.75 -2.58
N LEU A 20 -2.03 1.67 -2.73
CA LEU A 20 -2.45 1.16 -4.03
C LEU A 20 -3.35 2.17 -4.75
N GLY A 21 -4.40 2.64 -4.10
CA GLY A 21 -5.38 3.56 -4.69
C GLY A 21 -4.74 4.87 -5.15
N SER A 22 -3.89 5.47 -4.33
CA SER A 22 -3.16 6.70 -4.71
C SER A 22 -2.18 6.48 -5.85
N THR A 23 -1.43 5.37 -5.84
CA THR A 23 -0.47 5.04 -6.91
C THR A 23 -1.18 4.72 -8.22
N ALA A 24 -2.31 4.00 -8.16
CA ALA A 24 -3.14 3.68 -9.31
C ALA A 24 -3.83 4.92 -9.88
N TRP A 25 -4.39 5.79 -9.04
CA TRP A 25 -4.98 7.06 -9.48
C TRP A 25 -3.94 7.96 -10.17
N ALA A 26 -2.73 8.06 -9.62
CA ALA A 26 -1.65 8.80 -10.25
C ALA A 26 -1.27 8.22 -11.62
N GLY A 27 -1.19 6.90 -11.74
CA GLY A 27 -0.80 6.21 -12.98
C GLY A 27 -1.90 6.14 -14.05
N LEU A 28 -3.16 6.03 -13.64
CA LEU A 28 -4.29 5.83 -14.57
C LEU A 28 -4.97 7.13 -14.97
N ALA A 29 -5.05 8.11 -14.07
CA ALA A 29 -5.77 9.36 -14.30
C ALA A 29 -4.81 10.53 -14.50
N VAL A 30 -3.91 10.77 -13.55
CA VAL A 30 -3.10 12.00 -13.52
C VAL A 30 -2.03 12.02 -14.61
N MET A 31 -1.14 11.04 -14.65
CA MET A 31 -0.03 11.04 -15.61
C MET A 31 -0.54 10.99 -17.07
N PRO A 32 -1.52 10.13 -17.44
CA PRO A 32 -2.06 10.11 -18.81
C PRO A 32 -2.75 11.42 -19.19
N SER A 33 -3.50 12.05 -18.28
CA SER A 33 -4.17 13.32 -18.56
C SER A 33 -3.16 14.46 -18.78
N LEU A 34 -2.08 14.51 -18.00
CA LEU A 34 -1.00 15.47 -18.21
C LEU A 34 -0.26 15.24 -19.53
N ILE A 35 -0.05 13.98 -19.92
CA ILE A 35 0.56 13.63 -21.22
C ILE A 35 -0.34 14.09 -22.37
N ALA A 36 -1.65 13.84 -22.29
CA ALA A 36 -2.62 14.15 -23.33
C ALA A 36 -2.96 15.65 -23.44
N ALA A 37 -2.77 16.43 -22.38
CA ALA A 37 -3.05 17.87 -22.38
C ALA A 37 -2.20 18.62 -23.42
N GLN A 38 -2.82 19.48 -24.22
CA GLN A 38 -2.14 20.36 -25.18
C GLN A 38 -1.66 21.65 -24.48
N THR A 39 -0.71 21.49 -23.56
CA THR A 39 -0.14 22.60 -22.77
C THR A 39 1.38 22.57 -22.81
N THR A 40 2.01 23.68 -22.43
CA THR A 40 3.48 23.79 -22.40
C THR A 40 4.13 22.80 -21.43
N SER A 41 5.38 22.43 -21.69
CA SER A 41 6.15 21.54 -20.81
C SER A 41 6.19 22.11 -19.39
N HIS A 42 6.36 23.43 -19.24
CA HIS A 42 6.33 24.11 -17.95
C HIS A 42 5.03 23.86 -17.17
N ALA A 43 3.86 24.00 -17.81
CA ALA A 43 2.58 23.79 -17.15
C ALA A 43 2.43 22.34 -16.67
N LYS A 44 2.77 21.35 -17.52
CA LYS A 44 2.69 19.93 -17.17
C LYS A 44 3.60 19.58 -16.00
N LEU A 45 4.86 19.99 -16.07
CA LEU A 45 5.87 19.70 -15.06
C LEU A 45 5.56 20.42 -13.75
N SER A 46 5.05 21.65 -13.78
CA SER A 46 4.67 22.39 -12.57
C SER A 46 3.53 21.70 -11.83
N VAL A 47 2.49 21.25 -12.54
CA VAL A 47 1.37 20.51 -11.93
C VAL A 47 1.87 19.19 -11.36
N PHE A 48 2.67 18.45 -12.14
CA PHE A 48 3.22 17.17 -11.71
C PHE A 48 4.11 17.30 -10.46
N ASN A 49 4.99 18.29 -10.43
CA ASN A 49 5.87 18.54 -9.29
C ASN A 49 5.10 18.97 -8.03
N GLY A 50 4.08 19.83 -8.19
CA GLY A 50 3.20 20.21 -7.07
C GLY A 50 2.49 19.01 -6.44
N LEU A 51 2.05 18.04 -7.25
CA LEU A 51 1.47 16.80 -6.75
C LEU A 51 2.48 15.93 -6.00
N ILE A 52 3.71 15.83 -6.50
CA ILE A 52 4.79 15.08 -5.83
C ILE A 52 5.13 15.71 -4.47
N GLU A 53 5.24 17.02 -4.39
CA GLU A 53 5.59 17.72 -3.15
C GLU A 53 4.54 17.50 -2.07
N LYS A 54 3.26 17.60 -2.42
CA LYS A 54 2.15 17.29 -1.49
C LYS A 54 2.16 15.83 -1.06
N ALA A 55 2.41 14.91 -1.99
CA ALA A 55 2.50 13.49 -1.69
C ALA A 55 3.71 13.16 -0.78
N GLY A 56 4.82 13.89 -0.93
CA GLY A 56 6.05 13.71 -0.15
C GLY A 56 5.92 14.01 1.34
N ILE A 57 4.92 14.78 1.76
CA ILE A 57 4.67 15.08 3.17
C ILE A 57 3.93 13.92 3.87
N ILE A 58 2.98 13.30 3.17
CA ILE A 58 2.03 12.34 3.77
C ILE A 58 2.50 10.88 3.57
N LEU A 59 3.06 10.56 2.41
CA LEU A 59 3.38 9.16 2.06
C LEU A 59 4.48 8.52 2.90
N PRO A 60 5.60 9.19 3.26
CA PRO A 60 6.66 8.55 4.04
C PRO A 60 6.21 7.99 5.40
N PRO A 61 5.51 8.75 6.28
CA PRO A 61 5.07 8.20 7.56
C PRO A 61 4.05 7.07 7.40
N VAL A 62 3.14 7.18 6.43
CA VAL A 62 2.16 6.11 6.13
C VAL A 62 2.88 4.84 5.66
N PHE A 63 3.85 4.98 4.76
CA PHE A 63 4.63 3.85 4.25
C PHE A 63 5.42 3.16 5.35
N LEU A 64 6.17 3.92 6.16
CA LEU A 64 6.97 3.38 7.26
C LEU A 64 6.09 2.68 8.30
N GLY A 65 4.96 3.30 8.68
CA GLY A 65 3.98 2.69 9.56
C GLY A 65 3.42 1.39 8.97
N THR A 66 3.14 1.36 7.67
CA THR A 66 2.59 0.17 7.00
C THR A 66 3.59 -0.98 7.02
N VAL A 67 4.84 -0.73 6.66
CA VAL A 67 5.90 -1.76 6.66
C VAL A 67 6.17 -2.25 8.09
N ALA A 68 6.23 -1.35 9.08
CA ALA A 68 6.39 -1.74 10.48
C ALA A 68 5.22 -2.60 10.99
N SER A 69 3.99 -2.22 10.64
CA SER A 69 2.78 -2.97 10.98
C SER A 69 2.77 -4.37 10.36
N LEU A 70 3.13 -4.49 9.07
CA LEU A 70 3.26 -5.78 8.39
C LEU A 70 4.39 -6.63 8.95
N GLY A 71 5.52 -6.02 9.33
CA GLY A 71 6.62 -6.70 10.01
C GLY A 71 6.19 -7.28 11.36
N TYR A 72 5.45 -6.50 12.15
CA TYR A 72 4.85 -6.98 13.40
C TYR A 72 3.87 -8.13 13.16
N LEU A 73 2.99 -8.04 12.16
CA LEU A 73 2.04 -9.10 11.83
C LEU A 73 2.75 -10.38 11.34
N SER A 74 3.79 -10.25 10.52
CA SER A 74 4.63 -11.38 10.09
C SER A 74 5.32 -12.07 11.27
N TYR A 75 5.77 -11.31 12.27
CA TYR A 75 6.38 -11.89 13.47
C TYR A 75 5.35 -12.55 14.40
N SER A 76 4.15 -11.97 14.54
CA SER A 76 3.14 -12.38 15.51
C SER A 76 2.14 -13.44 15.02
N THR A 77 2.19 -13.82 13.75
CA THR A 77 1.31 -14.84 13.15
C THR A 77 2.08 -16.09 12.75
N VAL A 78 1.36 -17.18 12.46
CA VAL A 78 1.94 -18.49 12.14
C VAL A 78 1.33 -19.06 10.87
N GLY A 79 2.07 -19.94 10.18
CA GLY A 79 1.61 -20.59 8.95
C GLY A 79 1.58 -19.65 7.75
N GLU A 80 0.62 -19.85 6.85
CA GLU A 80 0.52 -19.15 5.57
C GLU A 80 0.21 -17.65 5.69
N THR A 81 -0.45 -17.24 6.78
CA THR A 81 -0.72 -15.82 7.06
C THR A 81 0.55 -15.03 7.34
N ARG A 82 1.52 -15.63 8.04
CA ARG A 82 2.85 -15.04 8.25
C ARG A 82 3.57 -14.78 6.94
N THR A 83 3.60 -15.77 6.06
CA THR A 83 4.23 -15.65 4.73
C THR A 83 3.57 -14.54 3.92
N SER A 84 2.24 -14.44 3.98
CA SER A 84 1.48 -13.41 3.28
C SER A 84 1.83 -11.99 3.76
N TYR A 85 1.93 -11.76 5.07
CA TYR A 85 2.39 -10.47 5.60
C TYR A 85 3.85 -10.16 5.26
N ALA A 86 4.72 -11.18 5.23
CA ALA A 86 6.11 -11.02 4.78
C ALA A 86 6.20 -10.62 3.30
N VAL A 87 5.43 -11.28 2.43
CA VAL A 87 5.33 -10.95 1.00
C VAL A 87 4.79 -9.54 0.81
N ALA A 88 3.79 -9.13 1.60
CA ALA A 88 3.26 -7.77 1.55
C ALA A 88 4.32 -6.73 1.93
N ALA A 89 5.05 -6.95 3.03
CA ALA A 89 6.14 -6.06 3.45
C ALA A 89 7.26 -5.98 2.40
N ALA A 90 7.69 -7.13 1.88
CA ALA A 90 8.73 -7.20 0.84
C ALA A 90 8.30 -6.48 -0.45
N SER A 91 7.05 -6.65 -0.87
CA SER A 91 6.50 -5.98 -2.06
C SER A 91 6.48 -4.46 -1.91
N LEU A 92 6.09 -3.95 -0.73
CA LEU A 92 6.15 -2.52 -0.44
C LEU A 92 7.59 -1.99 -0.43
N VAL A 93 8.54 -2.73 0.16
CA VAL A 93 9.97 -2.36 0.15
C VAL A 93 10.53 -2.33 -1.27
N LEU A 94 10.18 -3.30 -2.11
CA LEU A 94 10.55 -3.30 -3.53
C LEU A 94 9.89 -2.13 -4.29
N ALA A 95 8.65 -1.79 -3.98
CA ALA A 95 7.98 -0.62 -4.56
C ALA A 95 8.67 0.70 -4.17
N LEU A 96 9.26 0.76 -2.97
CA LEU A 96 10.15 1.85 -2.58
C LEU A 96 11.48 1.79 -3.32
N GLY A 97 12.04 0.60 -3.56
CA GLY A 97 13.24 0.41 -4.38
C GLY A 97 13.10 1.00 -5.80
N LEU A 98 11.91 0.93 -6.40
CA LEU A 98 11.63 1.58 -7.68
C LEU A 98 11.79 3.12 -7.63
N GLN A 99 11.71 3.74 -6.44
CA GLN A 99 11.97 5.17 -6.31
C GLN A 99 13.41 5.55 -6.62
N VAL A 100 14.38 4.62 -6.52
CA VAL A 100 15.79 4.89 -6.88
C VAL A 100 15.91 5.34 -8.34
N VAL A 101 15.05 4.84 -9.23
CA VAL A 101 15.03 5.23 -10.65
C VAL A 101 14.14 6.46 -10.89
N ILE A 102 13.06 6.62 -10.11
CA ILE A 102 12.10 7.73 -10.26
C ILE A 102 12.66 9.06 -9.73
N VAL A 103 13.39 9.03 -8.61
CA VAL A 103 13.91 10.25 -7.94
C VAL A 103 14.84 11.07 -8.85
N PRO A 104 15.83 10.49 -9.56
CA PRO A 104 16.64 11.25 -10.51
C PRO A 104 15.81 11.91 -11.61
N LYS A 105 14.78 11.22 -12.12
CA LYS A 105 13.87 11.76 -13.16
C LYS A 105 13.04 12.94 -12.63
N ASN A 106 12.54 12.84 -11.39
CA ASN A 106 11.85 13.95 -10.73
C ASN A 106 12.77 15.16 -10.54
N LYS A 107 14.03 14.94 -10.16
CA LYS A 107 15.02 16.03 -10.02
C LYS A 107 15.30 16.71 -11.36
N GLU A 108 15.38 15.95 -12.45
CA GLU A 108 15.56 16.52 -13.79
C GLU A 108 14.37 17.41 -14.19
N MET A 109 13.13 16.97 -13.91
CA MET A 109 11.94 17.81 -14.15
C MET A 109 11.97 19.11 -13.34
N GLN A 110 12.43 19.06 -12.09
CA GLN A 110 12.62 20.27 -11.27
C GLN A 110 13.71 21.18 -11.84
N ARG A 111 14.82 20.62 -12.34
CA ARG A 111 15.88 21.37 -13.00
C ARG A 111 15.37 22.11 -14.24
N GLN A 112 14.58 21.45 -15.09
CA GLN A 112 14.00 22.06 -16.29
C GLN A 112 13.00 23.19 -15.97
N LEU A 113 12.27 23.08 -14.85
CA LEU A 113 11.42 24.17 -14.35
C LEU A 113 12.24 25.36 -13.86
N GLN A 114 13.32 25.11 -13.11
CA GLN A 114 14.16 26.18 -12.52
C GLN A 114 15.01 26.92 -13.55
N THR A 115 15.45 26.24 -14.60
CA THR A 115 16.28 26.83 -15.67
C THR A 115 15.45 27.54 -16.74
N GLY A 116 14.12 27.39 -16.74
CA GLY A 116 13.25 27.95 -17.76
C GLY A 116 13.32 27.25 -19.12
N GLU A 117 14.09 26.15 -19.24
CA GLU A 117 14.17 25.32 -20.45
C GLU A 117 12.77 24.85 -20.89
N ALA A 118 11.88 24.58 -19.93
CA ALA A 118 10.51 24.12 -20.17
C ALA A 118 9.53 25.22 -20.69
N SER A 119 9.94 26.49 -20.74
CA SER A 119 9.08 27.64 -21.09
C SER A 119 8.87 27.83 -22.60
N LYS A 120 9.69 27.24 -23.45
CA LYS A 120 9.72 27.52 -24.90
C LYS A 120 9.25 26.36 -25.78
N GLU A 121 8.85 25.24 -25.20
CA GLU A 121 8.51 24.00 -25.91
C GLU A 121 7.02 23.65 -25.88
N ASP A 122 6.58 22.98 -26.96
CA ASP A 122 5.21 22.51 -27.25
C ASP A 122 4.70 21.38 -26.32
N GLY A 123 5.32 21.15 -25.16
CA GLY A 123 4.88 20.15 -24.19
C GLY A 123 5.38 18.73 -24.45
N THR A 124 6.09 18.49 -25.55
CA THR A 124 6.59 17.17 -25.95
C THR A 124 7.57 16.59 -24.94
N GLU A 125 8.54 17.38 -24.47
CA GLU A 125 9.52 16.93 -23.49
C GLU A 125 8.88 16.66 -22.12
N GLY A 126 7.95 17.52 -21.70
CA GLY A 126 7.15 17.28 -20.49
C GLY A 126 6.37 15.97 -20.56
N SER A 127 5.74 15.67 -21.70
CA SER A 127 5.06 14.40 -21.94
C SER A 127 6.02 13.21 -21.92
N ARG A 128 7.21 13.34 -22.53
CA ARG A 128 8.24 12.28 -22.54
C ARG A 128 8.69 11.93 -21.13
N LEU A 129 9.04 12.94 -20.34
CA LEU A 129 9.49 12.81 -18.96
C LEU A 129 8.44 12.20 -18.04
N ILE A 130 7.18 12.66 -18.14
CA ILE A 130 6.06 12.08 -17.38
C ILE A 130 5.79 10.63 -17.83
N GLY A 131 5.88 10.34 -19.13
CA GLY A 131 5.72 9.00 -19.70
C GLY A 131 6.76 8.00 -19.19
N GLU A 132 8.01 8.42 -19.03
CA GLU A 132 9.06 7.58 -18.44
C GLU A 132 8.75 7.24 -16.98
N ILE A 133 8.24 8.20 -16.21
CA ILE A 133 7.83 7.93 -14.83
C ILE A 133 6.60 7.03 -14.78
N LEU A 134 5.65 7.21 -15.69
CA LEU A 134 4.45 6.38 -15.77
C LEU A 134 4.80 4.89 -15.92
N TYR A 135 5.81 4.55 -16.73
CA TYR A 135 6.31 3.18 -16.86
C TYR A 135 6.76 2.59 -15.52
N TRP A 136 7.58 3.32 -14.76
CA TRP A 136 8.04 2.87 -13.44
C TRP A 136 6.92 2.88 -12.39
N ASN A 137 5.95 3.79 -12.53
CA ASN A 137 4.78 3.83 -11.65
C ASN A 137 3.90 2.59 -11.82
N TRP A 138 3.80 2.01 -13.02
CA TRP A 138 3.12 0.73 -13.22
C TRP A 138 3.75 -0.41 -12.43
N GLY A 139 5.09 -0.46 -12.34
CA GLY A 139 5.78 -1.39 -11.45
C GLY A 139 5.35 -1.22 -9.98
N ARG A 140 5.21 0.03 -9.53
CA ARG A 140 4.72 0.35 -8.17
C ARG A 140 3.25 -0.04 -7.97
N VAL A 141 2.40 0.14 -8.99
CA VAL A 141 0.99 -0.30 -8.95
C VAL A 141 0.92 -1.80 -8.77
N ILE A 142 1.66 -2.57 -9.57
CA ILE A 142 1.68 -4.03 -9.51
C ILE A 142 2.15 -4.50 -8.13
N LEU A 143 3.28 -3.98 -7.63
CA LEU A 143 3.81 -4.37 -6.32
C LEU A 143 2.88 -3.97 -5.18
N SER A 144 2.21 -2.81 -5.27
CA SER A 144 1.21 -2.40 -4.27
C SER A 144 -0.05 -3.27 -4.33
N ALA A 145 -0.44 -3.75 -5.51
CA ALA A 145 -1.55 -4.68 -5.68
C ALA A 145 -1.23 -6.05 -5.09
N VAL A 146 -0.01 -6.55 -5.30
CA VAL A 146 0.48 -7.77 -4.64
C VAL A 146 0.47 -7.62 -3.12
N ALA A 147 0.97 -6.49 -2.60
CA ALA A 147 0.96 -6.22 -1.17
C ALA A 147 -0.46 -6.20 -0.59
N PHE A 148 -1.37 -5.47 -1.23
CA PHE A 148 -2.76 -5.39 -0.79
C PHE A 148 -3.48 -6.75 -0.89
N GLY A 149 -3.28 -7.49 -1.97
CA GLY A 149 -3.85 -8.83 -2.16
C GLY A 149 -3.35 -9.82 -1.11
N ALA A 150 -2.07 -9.81 -0.78
CA ALA A 150 -1.50 -10.67 0.26
C ALA A 150 -2.07 -10.32 1.65
N VAL A 151 -2.29 -9.03 1.94
CA VAL A 151 -2.92 -8.60 3.20
C VAL A 151 -4.39 -9.02 3.28
N LEU A 152 -5.15 -8.88 2.19
CA LEU A 152 -6.55 -9.34 2.13
C LEU A 152 -6.67 -10.85 2.29
N TYR A 153 -5.82 -11.62 1.58
CA TYR A 153 -5.77 -13.07 1.71
C TYR A 153 -5.45 -13.49 3.16
N ALA A 154 -4.51 -12.81 3.82
CA ALA A 154 -4.21 -13.08 5.21
C ALA A 154 -5.36 -12.71 6.16
N ALA A 155 -6.12 -11.66 5.85
CA ALA A 155 -7.29 -11.25 6.65
C ALA A 155 -8.44 -12.27 6.55
N GLU A 156 -8.71 -12.78 5.35
CA GLU A 156 -9.78 -13.76 5.09
C GLU A 156 -9.50 -15.11 5.78
N ASN A 157 -8.26 -15.61 5.70
CA ASN A 157 -7.88 -16.87 6.34
C ASN A 157 -7.89 -16.80 7.89
N ASN A 158 -7.67 -15.62 8.47
CA ASN A 158 -7.77 -15.43 9.92
C ASN A 158 -9.24 -15.43 10.41
N HIS A 159 -10.18 -14.89 9.63
CA HIS A 159 -11.62 -14.94 9.96
C HIS A 159 -12.18 -16.38 9.98
N SER A 160 -11.66 -17.25 9.11
CA SER A 160 -12.04 -18.67 9.11
C SER A 160 -11.52 -19.41 10.35
N LEU A 161 -10.36 -19.06 10.87
CA LEU A 161 -9.79 -19.69 12.07
C LEU A 161 -10.44 -19.18 13.37
N GLU A 162 -10.76 -17.89 13.46
CA GLU A 162 -11.48 -17.32 14.61
C GLU A 162 -12.93 -17.85 14.70
N SER A 163 -13.61 -18.06 13.56
CA SER A 163 -14.97 -18.63 13.54
C SER A 163 -14.99 -20.13 13.89
N VAL A 164 -13.99 -20.90 13.46
CA VAL A 164 -13.84 -22.32 13.85
C VAL A 164 -13.44 -22.45 15.33
N GLY A 165 -12.56 -21.59 15.83
CA GLY A 165 -12.21 -21.54 17.25
C GLY A 165 -13.40 -21.16 18.15
N ALA A 166 -14.18 -20.15 17.75
CA ALA A 166 -15.41 -19.75 18.44
C ALA A 166 -16.48 -20.86 18.40
N ALA A 167 -16.64 -21.56 17.27
CA ALA A 167 -17.54 -22.71 17.16
C ALA A 167 -17.11 -23.86 18.09
N PHE A 168 -15.80 -24.15 18.19
CA PHE A 168 -15.29 -25.16 19.12
C PHE A 168 -15.48 -24.76 20.60
N GLU A 169 -15.28 -23.49 20.93
CA GLU A 169 -15.48 -22.97 22.29
C GLU A 169 -16.97 -22.93 22.68
N GLN A 170 -17.86 -22.71 21.71
CA GLN A 170 -19.31 -22.77 21.91
C GLN A 170 -19.83 -24.21 22.01
N THR A 171 -19.14 -25.18 21.39
CA THR A 171 -19.49 -26.62 21.49
C THR A 171 -18.97 -27.27 22.78
N SER A 172 -17.88 -26.76 23.36
CA SER A 172 -17.30 -27.29 24.62
C SER A 172 -17.98 -26.76 25.89
N LYS A 173 -18.60 -25.56 25.85
CA LYS A 173 -19.36 -24.98 26.97
C LYS A 173 -20.61 -25.79 27.39
N PRO A 174 -21.47 -26.33 26.50
CA PRO A 174 -22.59 -27.16 26.93
C PRO A 174 -22.15 -28.52 27.51
N MET A 175 -21.00 -29.07 27.09
CA MET A 175 -20.49 -30.31 27.69
C MET A 175 -19.97 -30.11 29.13
N LEU A 176 -19.40 -28.94 29.46
CA LEU A 176 -18.99 -28.62 30.83
C LEU A 176 -20.19 -28.30 31.74
N ALA A 177 -21.24 -27.69 31.21
CA ALA A 177 -22.48 -27.46 31.95
C ALA A 177 -23.24 -28.78 32.24
N ALA A 178 -23.24 -29.72 31.30
CA ALA A 178 -23.84 -31.05 31.50
C ALA A 178 -23.08 -31.89 32.54
N ARG A 179 -21.74 -31.79 32.58
CA ARG A 179 -20.91 -32.51 33.56
C ARG A 179 -21.06 -32.00 35.00
N ASN A 180 -21.37 -30.72 35.19
CA ASN A 180 -21.61 -30.15 36.52
C ASN A 180 -23.00 -30.49 37.09
N LEU A 181 -23.95 -30.93 36.25
CA LEU A 181 -25.25 -31.44 36.71
C LEU A 181 -25.19 -32.92 37.12
N GLU A 182 -24.23 -33.69 36.62
CA GLU A 182 -24.02 -35.09 37.03
C GLU A 182 -23.31 -35.25 38.38
N TYR A 183 -22.59 -34.22 38.85
CA TYR A 183 -21.95 -34.18 40.16
C TYR A 183 -22.66 -33.19 41.09
N GLY A 184 -23.99 -33.31 41.18
CA GLY A 184 -24.76 -32.77 42.30
C GLY A 184 -24.27 -33.40 43.61
N LEU A 185 -23.26 -32.77 44.21
CA LEU A 185 -22.95 -32.91 45.62
C LEU A 185 -23.58 -31.71 46.33
N GLU A 186 -24.55 -32.03 47.17
CA GLU A 186 -25.15 -31.17 48.20
C GLU A 186 -24.10 -30.46 49.07
#